data_AF-A0AA37GSZ5-F1
#
_entry.id   AF-A0AA37GSZ5-F1
#
_cell.length_a   1.000
_cell.length_b   1.000
_cell.length_c   1.000
_cell.angle_alpha   90.00
_cell.angle_beta   90.00
_cell.angle_gamma   90.00
#
_symmetry.space_group_name_H-M   'P 1'
#
loop_
_entity.id
_entity.type
_entity.pdbx_description
1 polymer ?
#
loop_
_entity_poly.entity_id
_entity_poly.type
_entity_poly.pdbx_seq_one_letter_code
_entity_poly.pdbx_strand_id
1 'polypeptide(L)'
;MLAPPPGDAYNFILNLISYPLAIINVFVSGGLAYLYLNRKEWNWNPPISATLPVTIFFMLSNVYLVIAPFVPPEEGQNVYESLPYYLHCVVGIAIIVAGGLYWVVWAKILPAIGKYELVRETVVDEIDGWERNVFFRRPYGESVASEHRAISPEVSK
;
A
#
# COMPACT_ATOMS: atom_id res chain seq x y z
N MET A 1 24.85 -16.83 24.26
CA MET A 1 23.40 -16.56 24.36
C MET A 1 23.01 -15.74 23.13
N LEU A 2 22.52 -16.39 22.07
CA LEU A 2 22.25 -15.76 20.76
C LEU A 2 20.75 -15.83 20.37
N ALA A 3 19.90 -16.28 21.29
CA ALA A 3 18.45 -16.20 21.19
C ALA A 3 17.97 -15.30 22.33
N PRO A 4 17.14 -14.27 22.08
CA PRO A 4 16.44 -13.58 23.15
C PRO A 4 15.67 -14.61 23.99
N PRO A 5 15.54 -14.41 25.31
CA PRO A 5 14.72 -15.28 26.14
C PRO A 5 13.32 -15.46 25.51
N PRO A 6 12.74 -16.67 25.53
CA PRO A 6 11.35 -16.86 25.13
C PRO A 6 10.48 -16.03 26.06
N GLY A 7 9.88 -14.97 25.54
CA GLY A 7 9.19 -13.95 26.31
C GLY A 7 9.01 -12.70 25.46
N ASP A 8 9.62 -11.60 25.86
CA ASP A 8 9.33 -10.27 25.31
C ASP A 8 9.68 -10.08 23.84
N ALA A 9 10.88 -10.45 23.40
CA ALA A 9 11.32 -10.20 22.03
C ALA A 9 10.51 -11.03 21.01
N TYR A 10 10.17 -12.27 21.36
CA TYR A 10 9.34 -13.13 20.51
C TYR A 10 7.93 -12.56 20.37
N ASN A 11 7.26 -12.26 21.49
CA ASN A 11 5.94 -11.63 21.48
C ASN A 11 5.98 -10.28 20.75
N PHE A 12 7.07 -9.53 20.88
CA PHE A 12 7.23 -8.24 20.24
C PHE A 12 7.28 -8.39 18.72
N ILE A 13 8.12 -9.28 18.20
CA ILE A 13 8.22 -9.52 16.75
C ILE A 13 6.89 -10.04 16.20
N LEU A 14 6.24 -10.98 16.90
CA LEU A 14 4.96 -11.55 16.48
C LEU A 14 3.88 -10.47 16.36
N ASN A 15 3.74 -9.63 17.40
CA ASN A 15 2.80 -8.51 17.38
C ASN A 15 3.18 -7.46 16.34
N LEU A 16 4.48 -7.20 16.15
CA LEU A 16 4.98 -6.21 15.20
C LEU A 16 4.77 -6.62 13.74
N ILE A 17 4.79 -7.90 13.42
CA ILE A 17 4.45 -8.38 12.07
C ILE A 17 2.94 -8.28 11.82
N SER A 18 2.15 -8.66 12.82
CA SER A 18 0.69 -8.77 12.69
C SER A 18 -0.01 -7.41 12.69
N TYR A 19 0.49 -6.45 13.47
CA TYR A 19 -0.17 -5.16 13.67
C TYR A 19 -0.21 -4.27 12.40
N PRO A 20 0.91 -4.04 11.68
CA PRO A 20 0.87 -3.33 10.40
C PRO A 20 0.01 -4.04 9.36
N LEU A 21 -0.01 -5.37 9.35
CA LEU A 21 -0.86 -6.15 8.44
C LEU A 21 -2.35 -5.89 8.71
N ALA A 22 -2.76 -5.81 9.98
CA ALA A 22 -4.12 -5.44 10.34
C ALA A 22 -4.48 -4.04 9.81
N ILE A 23 -3.59 -3.06 9.96
CA ILE A 23 -3.78 -1.70 9.42
C ILE A 23 -3.95 -1.74 7.89
N ILE A 24 -3.07 -2.46 7.18
CA ILE A 24 -3.16 -2.60 5.72
C ILE A 24 -4.50 -3.24 5.32
N ASN A 25 -4.92 -4.29 6.03
CA ASN A 25 -6.20 -4.96 5.76
C ASN A 25 -7.41 -4.05 5.98
N VAL A 26 -7.37 -3.12 6.95
CA VAL A 26 -8.41 -2.08 7.09
C VAL A 26 -8.48 -1.24 5.82
N PHE A 27 -7.35 -0.75 5.31
CA PHE A 27 -7.33 0.05 4.07
C PHE A 27 -7.75 -0.75 2.84
N VAL A 28 -7.31 -2.00 2.70
CA VAL A 28 -7.67 -2.88 1.57
C VAL A 28 -9.17 -3.17 1.58
N SER A 29 -9.71 -3.58 2.72
CA SER A 29 -11.14 -3.90 2.84
C SER A 29 -12.03 -2.66 2.76
N GLY A 30 -11.58 -1.52 3.30
CA GLY A 30 -12.24 -0.22 3.13
C GLY A 30 -12.26 0.24 1.68
N GLY A 31 -11.13 0.12 0.97
CA GLY A 31 -11.04 0.41 -0.46
C GLY A 31 -11.96 -0.49 -1.30
N LEU A 32 -12.04 -1.78 -0.96
CA LEU A 32 -12.96 -2.72 -1.61
C LEU A 32 -14.42 -2.39 -1.30
N ALA A 33 -14.75 -2.05 -0.06
CA ALA A 33 -16.10 -1.63 0.31
C ALA A 33 -16.50 -0.34 -0.43
N TYR A 34 -15.61 0.65 -0.50
CA TYR A 34 -15.82 1.88 -1.26
C TYR A 34 -16.05 1.59 -2.75
N LEU A 35 -15.27 0.69 -3.33
CA LEU A 35 -15.41 0.24 -4.71
C LEU A 35 -16.74 -0.49 -4.96
N TYR A 36 -17.21 -1.32 -4.03
CA TYR A 36 -18.53 -1.95 -4.14
C TYR A 36 -19.69 -0.96 -4.06
N LEU A 37 -19.57 0.09 -3.24
CA LEU A 37 -20.59 1.14 -3.14
C LEU A 37 -20.68 1.99 -4.43
N ASN A 38 -19.56 2.20 -5.12
CA ASN A 38 -19.48 2.99 -6.36
C ASN A 38 -19.42 2.13 -7.64
N ARG A 39 -19.78 0.84 -7.54
CA ARG A 39 -19.63 -0.13 -8.63
C ARG A 39 -20.30 0.29 -9.94
N LYS A 40 -21.46 0.97 -9.84
CA LYS A 40 -22.23 1.47 -10.99
C LYS A 40 -21.52 2.61 -11.71
N GLU A 41 -20.86 3.50 -10.97
CA GLU A 41 -20.19 4.67 -11.54
C GLU A 41 -18.93 4.28 -12.31
N TRP A 42 -18.22 3.24 -11.85
CA TRP A 42 -16.94 2.83 -12.45
C TRP A 42 -17.06 1.61 -13.37
N ASN A 43 -18.29 1.17 -13.68
CA ASN A 43 -18.58 0.01 -14.52
C ASN A 43 -17.74 -1.23 -14.16
N TRP A 44 -17.52 -1.45 -12.87
CA TRP A 44 -16.55 -2.45 -12.39
C TRP A 44 -17.21 -3.81 -12.15
N ASN A 45 -16.90 -4.77 -13.01
CA ASN A 45 -17.41 -6.14 -12.93
C ASN A 45 -16.29 -7.18 -12.77
N PRO A 46 -15.81 -7.45 -11.54
CA PRO A 46 -14.76 -8.42 -11.30
C PRO A 46 -15.25 -9.87 -11.54
N PRO A 47 -14.37 -10.77 -12.01
CA PRO A 47 -14.70 -12.18 -12.27
C PRO A 47 -14.99 -12.96 -10.98
N ILE A 48 -14.42 -12.54 -9.86
CA ILE A 48 -14.66 -13.08 -8.52
C ILE A 48 -14.95 -11.90 -7.60
N SER A 49 -16.04 -11.96 -6.84
CA SER A 49 -16.38 -10.92 -5.87
C SER A 49 -16.76 -11.51 -4.53
N ALA A 50 -16.17 -10.97 -3.47
CA ALA A 50 -16.67 -11.16 -2.12
C ALA A 50 -18.00 -10.42 -1.96
N THR A 51 -18.90 -10.94 -1.13
CA THR A 51 -20.14 -10.22 -0.81
C THR A 51 -19.82 -9.00 0.09
N LEU A 52 -20.60 -7.94 -0.05
CA LEU A 52 -20.43 -6.72 0.74
C LEU A 52 -20.45 -7.00 2.26
N PRO A 53 -21.36 -7.83 2.81
CA PRO A 53 -21.37 -8.13 4.24
C PRO A 53 -20.07 -8.78 4.73
N VAL A 54 -19.50 -9.71 3.95
CA VAL A 54 -18.22 -10.38 4.30
C VAL A 54 -17.08 -9.37 4.31
N THR A 55 -17.06 -8.46 3.34
CA THR A 55 -16.04 -7.40 3.25
C THR A 55 -16.11 -6.46 4.44
N ILE A 56 -17.32 -6.04 4.83
CA ILE A 56 -17.54 -5.18 6.00
C ILE A 56 -17.16 -5.91 7.29
N PHE A 57 -17.54 -7.17 7.45
CA PHE A 57 -17.16 -7.97 8.61
C PHE A 57 -15.64 -8.10 8.75
N PHE A 58 -14.95 -8.41 7.66
CA PHE A 58 -13.48 -8.47 7.62
C PHE A 58 -12.84 -7.11 7.95
N MET A 59 -13.39 -6.00 7.44
CA MET A 59 -12.94 -4.65 7.78
C MET A 59 -13.08 -4.39 9.28
N LEU A 60 -14.27 -4.63 9.85
CA LEU A 60 -14.53 -4.44 11.28
C LEU A 60 -13.64 -5.32 12.15
N SER A 61 -13.35 -6.54 11.72
CA SER A 61 -12.44 -7.46 12.42
C SER A 61 -11.02 -6.89 12.47
N ASN A 62 -10.52 -6.33 11.37
CA ASN A 62 -9.20 -5.70 11.35
C ASN A 62 -9.18 -4.36 12.11
N VAL A 63 -10.26 -3.58 12.08
CA VAL A 63 -10.40 -2.37 12.92
C VAL A 63 -10.32 -2.73 14.40
N TYR A 64 -10.99 -3.81 14.82
CA TYR A 64 -10.87 -4.32 16.18
C TYR A 64 -9.41 -4.68 16.53
N LEU A 65 -8.69 -5.38 15.65
CA LEU A 65 -7.28 -5.73 15.88
C LEU A 65 -6.35 -4.51 15.97
N VAL A 66 -6.69 -3.40 15.32
CA VAL A 66 -5.93 -2.15 15.42
C VAL A 66 -6.24 -1.43 16.73
N ILE A 67 -7.50 -1.44 17.19
CA ILE A 67 -7.94 -0.69 18.39
C ILE A 67 -7.66 -1.46 19.68
N ALA A 68 -7.84 -2.79 19.69
CA ALA A 68 -7.76 -3.61 20.89
C ALA A 68 -6.45 -3.43 21.69
N PRO A 69 -5.26 -3.35 21.06
CA PRO A 69 -4.01 -3.13 21.79
C PRO A 69 -3.89 -1.79 22.54
N PHE A 70 -4.72 -0.80 22.23
CA PHE A 70 -4.73 0.48 22.94
C PHE A 70 -5.48 0.42 24.27
N VAL A 71 -6.32 -0.59 24.47
CA VAL A 71 -7.02 -0.82 25.73
C VAL A 71 -6.02 -1.42 26.72
N PRO A 72 -5.81 -0.79 27.89
CA PRO A 72 -4.86 -1.32 28.86
C PRO A 72 -5.31 -2.71 29.34
N PRO A 73 -4.38 -3.67 29.44
CA PRO A 73 -4.70 -4.99 29.99
C PRO A 73 -5.01 -4.88 31.49
N GLU A 74 -5.79 -5.84 32.00
CA GLU A 74 -6.00 -5.99 33.45
C GLU A 74 -4.67 -6.29 34.16
N GLU A 75 -4.60 -6.02 35.47
CA GLU A 75 -3.38 -6.19 36.25
C GLU A 75 -2.80 -7.61 36.10
N GLY A 76 -1.53 -7.70 35.70
CA GLY A 76 -0.83 -8.97 35.48
C GLY A 76 -1.07 -9.64 34.11
N GLN A 77 -1.91 -9.06 33.23
CA GLN A 77 -2.17 -9.59 31.89
C GLN A 77 -1.39 -8.87 30.77
N ASN A 78 -0.23 -8.30 31.08
CA ASN A 78 0.60 -7.66 30.06
C ASN A 78 1.16 -8.72 29.10
N VAL A 79 1.12 -8.41 27.80
CA VAL A 79 1.67 -9.23 26.72
C VAL A 79 3.19 -9.37 26.81
N TYR A 80 3.82 -8.42 27.52
CA TYR A 80 5.24 -8.40 27.82
C TYR A 80 5.48 -8.45 29.34
N GLU A 81 6.57 -9.10 29.74
CA GLU A 81 7.06 -9.18 31.11
C GLU A 81 7.72 -7.86 31.54
N SER A 82 8.54 -7.27 30.68
CA SER A 82 9.34 -6.06 30.99
C SER A 82 9.06 -4.86 30.09
N LEU A 83 8.37 -5.06 28.95
CA LEU A 83 8.10 -4.01 27.97
C LEU A 83 6.70 -3.38 28.11
N PRO A 84 6.52 -2.12 27.66
CA PRO A 84 5.19 -1.51 27.61
C PRO A 84 4.27 -2.25 26.63
N TYR A 85 3.02 -2.52 27.04
CA TYR A 85 2.04 -3.26 26.23
C TYR A 85 1.79 -2.62 24.85
N TYR A 86 1.87 -1.29 24.75
CA TYR A 86 1.63 -0.53 23.52
C TYR A 86 2.84 -0.41 22.58
N LEU A 87 4.00 -1.01 22.94
CA LEU A 87 5.24 -0.81 22.20
C LEU A 87 5.13 -1.22 20.73
N HIS A 88 4.55 -2.39 20.46
CA HIS A 88 4.36 -2.87 19.08
C HIS A 88 3.43 -1.95 18.27
N CYS A 89 2.44 -1.30 18.90
CA CYS A 89 1.55 -0.35 18.23
C CYS A 89 2.33 0.89 17.76
N VAL A 90 3.14 1.46 18.64
CA VAL A 90 3.94 2.65 18.36
C VAL A 90 4.95 2.37 17.26
N VAL A 91 5.68 1.25 17.36
CA VAL A 91 6.67 0.87 16.35
C VAL A 91 5.99 0.54 15.02
N GLY A 92 4.87 -0.16 15.03
CA GLY A 92 4.10 -0.47 13.81
C GLY A 92 3.62 0.79 13.09
N ILE A 93 3.09 1.78 13.82
CA ILE A 93 2.70 3.08 13.25
C ILE A 93 3.93 3.82 12.70
N ALA A 94 5.05 3.83 13.44
CA ALA A 94 6.27 4.48 13.00
C ALA A 94 6.79 3.92 11.66
N ILE A 95 6.72 2.59 11.48
CA ILE A 95 7.10 1.93 10.22
C ILE A 95 6.21 2.39 9.07
N ILE A 96 4.88 2.43 9.27
CA ILE A 96 3.93 2.88 8.24
C ILE A 96 4.17 4.35 7.88
N VAL A 97 4.35 5.21 8.89
CA VAL A 97 4.63 6.63 8.68
C VAL A 97 5.96 6.83 7.95
N ALA A 98 7.00 6.10 8.32
CA ALA A 98 8.30 6.14 7.64
C ALA A 98 8.19 5.69 6.17
N GLY A 99 7.43 4.62 5.89
CA GLY A 99 7.14 4.18 4.53
C GLY A 99 6.36 5.23 3.71
N GLY A 100 5.36 5.86 4.33
CA GLY A 100 4.61 6.97 3.72
C GLY A 100 5.49 8.18 3.42
N LEU A 101 6.36 8.56 4.36
CA LEU A 101 7.32 9.66 4.17
C LEU A 101 8.31 9.34 3.05
N TYR A 102 8.87 8.12 3.03
CA TYR A 102 9.73 7.64 1.96
C TYR A 102 9.03 7.74 0.59
N TRP A 103 7.77 7.28 0.52
CA TRP A 103 6.97 7.39 -0.71
C TRP A 103 6.73 8.85 -1.11
N VAL A 104 6.39 9.76 -0.19
CA VAL A 104 6.21 11.19 -0.52
C VAL A 104 7.50 11.80 -1.06
N VAL A 105 8.63 11.53 -0.42
CA VAL A 105 9.94 12.03 -0.86
C VAL A 105 10.24 11.55 -2.27
N TRP A 106 10.09 10.24 -2.53
CA TRP A 106 10.48 9.68 -3.81
C TRP A 106 9.45 9.86 -4.94
N ALA A 107 8.15 9.78 -4.67
CA ALA A 107 7.08 9.81 -5.67
C ALA A 107 6.53 11.21 -5.94
N LYS A 108 6.71 12.17 -5.02
CA LYS A 108 6.20 13.55 -5.16
C LYS A 108 7.30 14.60 -5.15
N ILE A 109 8.22 14.55 -4.18
CA ILE A 109 9.25 15.59 -4.03
C ILE A 109 10.33 15.46 -5.12
N LEU A 110 10.92 14.27 -5.31
CA LEU A 110 11.96 14.07 -6.32
C LEU A 110 11.49 14.36 -7.77
N PRO A 111 10.30 13.94 -8.22
CA PRO A 111 9.80 14.27 -9.56
C PRO A 111 9.50 15.75 -9.73
N ALA A 112 8.97 16.41 -8.68
CA ALA A 112 8.72 17.85 -8.70
C ALA A 112 10.02 18.67 -8.81
N ILE A 113 11.06 18.32 -8.05
CA ILE A 113 12.36 18.99 -8.12
C ILE A 113 13.05 18.71 -9.46
N GLY A 114 13.01 17.47 -9.92
CA GLY A 114 13.63 17.05 -11.18
C GLY A 114 12.84 17.41 -12.43
N LYS A 115 11.66 18.04 -12.30
CA LYS A 115 10.74 18.35 -13.39
C LYS A 115 10.48 17.15 -14.32
N TYR A 116 10.29 15.97 -13.74
CA TYR A 116 9.90 14.78 -14.48
C TYR A 116 8.63 14.17 -13.90
N GLU A 117 7.90 13.44 -14.72
CA GLU A 117 6.76 12.63 -14.35
C GLU A 117 7.17 11.16 -14.28
N LEU A 118 6.72 10.46 -13.24
CA LEU A 118 6.83 9.01 -13.13
C LEU A 118 5.66 8.39 -13.89
N VAL A 119 5.88 8.03 -15.16
CA VAL A 119 4.86 7.39 -16.00
C VAL A 119 5.07 5.88 -15.91
N ARG A 120 4.01 5.15 -15.56
CA ARG A 120 3.98 3.69 -15.60
C ARG A 120 3.52 3.27 -16.99
N GLU A 121 4.41 2.65 -17.75
CA GLU A 121 4.09 2.12 -19.08
C GLU A 121 4.18 0.59 -19.04
N THR A 122 3.19 -0.05 -19.66
CA THR A 122 3.20 -1.49 -19.90
C THR A 122 3.95 -1.72 -21.19
N VAL A 123 5.19 -2.19 -21.08
CA VAL A 123 5.99 -2.57 -22.25
C VAL A 123 5.84 -4.08 -22.45
N VAL A 124 5.49 -4.47 -23.66
CA VAL A 124 5.49 -5.86 -24.09
C VAL A 124 6.90 -6.19 -24.55
N ASP A 125 7.55 -7.17 -23.93
CA ASP A 125 8.90 -7.58 -24.32
C ASP A 125 8.86 -8.18 -25.74
N GLU A 126 9.68 -7.66 -26.66
CA GLU A 126 9.64 -8.08 -28.08
C GLU A 126 10.13 -9.51 -28.30
N ILE A 127 10.94 -10.03 -27.38
CA ILE A 127 11.49 -11.39 -27.46
C ILE A 127 10.51 -12.42 -26.90
N ASP A 128 9.88 -12.09 -25.76
CA ASP A 128 9.18 -13.08 -24.95
C ASP A 128 7.65 -12.85 -24.91
N GLY A 129 7.15 -11.69 -25.35
CA GLY A 129 5.73 -11.34 -25.39
C GLY A 129 5.08 -11.06 -24.02
N TRP A 130 5.85 -11.02 -22.94
CA TRP A 130 5.32 -10.75 -21.59
C TRP A 130 5.16 -9.26 -21.33
N GLU A 131 4.02 -8.89 -20.75
CA GLU A 131 3.80 -7.53 -20.26
C GLU A 131 4.60 -7.27 -18.99
N ARG A 132 5.43 -6.21 -19.01
CA ARG A 132 6.11 -5.72 -17.82
C ARG A 132 5.76 -4.26 -17.56
N ASN A 133 5.37 -3.99 -16.33
CA ASN A 133 5.13 -2.62 -15.86
C ASN A 133 6.47 -1.99 -15.49
N VAL A 134 6.90 -0.98 -16.23
CA VAL A 134 8.16 -0.26 -15.96
C VAL A 134 7.86 1.21 -15.72
N PHE A 135 8.55 1.81 -14.74
CA PHE A 135 8.45 3.25 -14.47
C PHE A 135 9.47 4.01 -15.31
N PHE A 136 9.00 4.81 -16.27
CA PHE A 136 9.83 5.73 -17.04
C PHE A 136 9.76 7.13 -16.42
N ARG A 137 10.89 7.86 -16.45
CA ARG A 137 10.95 9.27 -16.07
C ARG A 137 10.80 10.10 -17.34
N ARG A 138 9.67 10.79 -17.52
CA ARG A 138 9.47 11.70 -18.66
C ARG A 138 9.64 13.16 -18.22
N PRO A 139 10.52 13.97 -18.83
CA PRO A 139 10.64 15.40 -18.51
C PRO A 139 9.33 16.15 -18.81
N TYR A 140 8.98 17.16 -18.00
CA TYR A 140 7.86 18.06 -18.31
C TYR A 140 8.16 18.83 -19.60
N GLY A 141 7.53 18.44 -20.72
CA GLY A 141 7.65 19.15 -21.99
C GLY A 141 7.44 18.31 -23.25
N GLU A 142 7.64 16.98 -23.18
CA GLU A 142 7.32 16.07 -24.29
C GLU A 142 5.84 15.69 -24.26
N SER A 143 4.99 16.64 -24.67
CA SER A 143 3.60 16.32 -24.98
C SER A 143 3.53 15.40 -26.20
N VAL A 144 2.70 14.37 -26.12
CA VAL A 144 2.35 13.37 -27.16
C VAL A 144 2.12 13.96 -28.57
N ALA A 145 1.88 15.27 -28.67
CA ALA A 145 1.72 16.01 -29.93
C ALA A 145 2.96 16.01 -30.85
N SER A 146 4.17 15.81 -30.34
CA SER A 146 5.39 15.83 -31.17
C SER A 146 5.60 14.52 -31.95
N GLU A 147 5.21 13.38 -31.39
CA GLU A 147 5.46 12.07 -31.99
C GLU A 147 4.46 11.78 -33.12
N HIS A 148 3.20 12.21 -32.97
CA HIS A 148 2.19 12.05 -34.03
C HIS A 148 2.46 12.94 -35.26
N ARG A 149 3.20 14.04 -35.11
CA ARG A 149 3.59 14.92 -36.24
C ARG A 149 4.85 14.43 -36.95
N ALA A 150 5.70 13.62 -36.31
CA ALA A 150 6.90 13.06 -36.92
C ALA A 150 6.62 11.86 -37.86
N ILE A 151 5.46 11.20 -37.71
CA ILE A 151 5.11 9.98 -38.48
C ILE A 151 4.27 10.29 -39.74
N SER A 152 3.76 11.51 -39.91
CA SER A 152 3.08 11.92 -41.14
C SER A 152 4.01 12.79 -42.00
N PRO A 153 4.82 12.19 -42.89
CA PRO A 153 5.39 12.98 -43.98
C PRO A 153 4.22 13.53 -44.80
N GLU A 154 4.29 14.81 -45.11
CA GLU A 154 3.39 15.53 -46.01
C GLU A 154 3.14 14.69 -47.27
N VAL A 155 1.93 14.12 -47.40
CA VAL A 155 1.39 13.77 -48.71
C VAL A 155 0.88 15.08 -49.31
N SER A 156 1.84 15.88 -49.79
CA SER A 156 1.62 17.04 -50.63
C SER A 156 1.30 16.56 -52.05
N LYS A 157 0.02 16.73 -52.41
CA LYS A 157 -0.60 16.85 -53.75
C LYS A 157 0.18 16.42 -54.99
#